data_AF-A0A484ZHL9-F1
#
_entry.id   AF-A0A484ZHL9-F1
#
_cell.length_a   1.000
_cell.length_b   1.000
_cell.length_c   1.000
_cell.angle_alpha   90.00
_cell.angle_beta   90.00
_cell.angle_gamma   90.00
#
_symmetry.space_group_name_H-M   'P 1'
#
loop_
_entity.id
_entity.type
_entity.pdbx_description
1 polymer ?
#
loop_
_entity_poly.entity_id
_entity_poly.type
_entity_poly.pdbx_seq_one_letter_code
_entity_poly.pdbx_strand_id
1 'polypeptide(L)'
;MPVLFSRALLESAFTGLCHSRRDFPANADIWHLGFHWKHEKERLYRQVNAGQYRFSPLQLIPTRDNGHRVLWSSPDALILKCLTRILTDMLPVHPLYC
;
A
#
# COMPACT_ATOMS: atom_id res chain seq x y z
N MET A 1 7.55 9.45 -19.57
CA MET A 1 7.24 8.13 -19.01
C MET A 1 5.73 7.97 -18.95
N PRO A 2 5.16 6.82 -19.33
CA PRO A 2 3.72 6.59 -19.21
C PRO A 2 3.30 6.66 -17.73
N VAL A 3 2.11 7.22 -17.48
CA VAL A 3 1.50 7.26 -16.15
C VAL A 3 1.07 5.84 -15.79
N LEU A 4 1.84 5.16 -14.95
CA LEU A 4 1.54 3.79 -14.50
C LEU A 4 0.50 3.77 -13.37
N PHE A 5 0.48 4.79 -12.52
CA PHE A 5 -0.42 4.86 -11.37
C PHE A 5 -1.56 5.84 -11.63
N SER A 6 -2.80 5.38 -11.50
CA SER A 6 -4.00 6.22 -11.58
C SER A 6 -4.57 6.52 -10.18
N ARG A 7 -5.28 7.65 -10.04
CA ARG A 7 -5.97 7.98 -8.77
C ARG A 7 -6.99 6.92 -8.36
N ALA A 8 -7.68 6.33 -9.34
CA ALA A 8 -8.65 5.26 -9.11
C ALA A 8 -7.97 3.99 -8.58
N LEU A 9 -6.78 3.65 -9.10
CA LEU A 9 -5.98 2.53 -8.58
C LEU A 9 -5.59 2.77 -7.12
N LEU A 10 -5.11 3.98 -6.80
CA LEU A 10 -4.77 4.35 -5.42
C LEU A 10 -5.98 4.24 -4.48
N GLU A 11 -7.16 4.71 -4.91
CA GLU A 11 -8.41 4.64 -4.14
C GLU A 11 -8.86 3.19 -3.88
N SER A 12 -8.79 2.35 -4.92
CA SER A 12 -9.12 0.94 -4.83
C SER A 12 -8.15 0.19 -3.91
N ALA A 13 -6.84 0.44 -4.04
CA ALA A 13 -5.82 -0.13 -3.19
C ALA A 13 -5.99 0.32 -1.73
N PHE A 14 -6.30 1.59 -1.50
CA PHE A 14 -6.58 2.14 -0.17
C PHE A 14 -7.77 1.45 0.50
N THR A 15 -8.90 1.34 -0.21
CA THR A 15 -10.08 0.62 0.29
C THR A 15 -9.74 -0.82 0.69
N GLY A 16 -9.01 -1.52 -0.17
CA GLY A 16 -8.56 -2.88 0.12
C GLY A 16 -7.56 -2.97 1.28
N LEU A 17 -6.74 -1.93 1.50
CA LEU A 17 -5.79 -1.87 2.61
C LEU A 17 -6.54 -1.64 3.94
N CYS A 18 -7.50 -0.72 3.97
CA CYS A 18 -8.38 -0.49 5.12
C CYS A 18 -9.09 -1.78 5.56
N HIS A 19 -9.60 -2.55 4.61
CA HIS A 19 -10.19 -3.86 4.93
C HIS A 19 -9.17 -4.82 5.55
N SER A 20 -7.96 -4.91 5.00
CA SER A 20 -6.91 -5.80 5.52
C SER A 20 -6.36 -5.41 6.89
N ARG A 21 -6.48 -4.13 7.26
CA ARG A 21 -6.01 -3.59 8.55
C ARG A 21 -7.17 -3.20 9.48
N ARG A 22 -8.37 -3.74 9.27
CA ARG A 22 -9.56 -3.36 10.04
C ARG A 22 -9.44 -3.62 11.54
N ASP A 23 -8.65 -4.64 11.92
CA ASP A 23 -8.44 -5.04 13.32
C ASP A 23 -7.22 -4.36 13.96
N PHE A 24 -6.60 -3.40 13.26
CA PHE A 24 -5.47 -2.64 13.81
C PHE A 24 -5.95 -1.65 14.88
N PRO A 25 -5.12 -1.39 15.91
CA PRO A 25 -5.50 -0.49 17.00
C PRO A 25 -5.72 0.94 16.48
N ALA A 26 -6.46 1.76 17.24
CA ALA A 26 -6.82 3.12 16.85
C ALA A 26 -5.62 4.05 16.59
N ASN A 27 -4.46 3.77 17.21
CA ASN A 27 -3.21 4.50 17.00
C ASN A 27 -2.37 3.99 15.81
N ALA A 28 -2.88 3.05 15.03
CA ALA A 28 -2.19 2.54 13.86
C ALA A 28 -2.11 3.59 12.74
N ASP A 29 -1.01 3.54 11.99
CA ASP A 29 -0.69 4.48 10.91
C ASP A 29 -1.72 4.49 9.77
N ILE A 30 -2.50 3.41 9.60
CA ILE A 30 -3.57 3.31 8.60
C ILE A 30 -4.70 4.31 8.84
N TRP A 31 -5.02 4.58 10.10
CA TRP A 31 -6.08 5.53 10.46
C TRP A 31 -5.62 6.97 10.27
N HIS A 32 -4.36 7.26 10.56
CA HIS A 32 -3.73 8.54 10.24
C HIS A 32 -3.70 8.77 8.71
N LEU A 33 -3.32 7.75 7.94
CA LEU A 33 -3.37 7.80 6.48
C LEU A 33 -4.81 8.05 5.98
N GLY A 34 -5.80 7.40 6.58
CA GLY A 34 -7.21 7.58 6.22
C GLY A 34 -7.74 8.98 6.53
N PHE A 35 -7.40 9.53 7.70
CA PHE A 35 -7.78 10.89 8.06
C PHE A 35 -7.22 11.93 7.08
N HIS A 36 -5.99 11.75 6.61
CA HIS A 36 -5.34 12.64 5.64
C HIS A 36 -5.46 12.20 4.18
N TRP A 37 -6.32 11.21 3.87
CA TRP A 37 -6.28 10.49 2.60
C TRP A 37 -6.37 11.39 1.37
N LYS A 38 -7.22 12.41 1.39
CA LYS A 38 -7.36 13.36 0.28
C LYS A 38 -6.02 14.01 -0.11
N HIS A 39 -5.22 14.42 0.88
CA HIS A 39 -3.93 15.06 0.67
C HIS A 39 -2.84 14.03 0.36
N GLU A 40 -2.83 12.92 1.11
CA GLU A 40 -1.85 11.85 0.93
C GLU A 40 -1.96 11.18 -0.44
N LYS A 41 -3.17 10.94 -0.94
CA LYS A 41 -3.39 10.40 -2.29
C LYS A 41 -2.73 11.25 -3.37
N GLU A 42 -2.90 12.58 -3.31
CA GLU A 42 -2.32 13.49 -4.30
C GLU A 42 -0.80 13.59 -4.16
N ARG A 43 -0.28 13.53 -2.93
CA ARG A 43 1.17 13.47 -2.67
C ARG A 43 1.77 12.19 -3.25
N LEU A 44 1.18 11.03 -2.94
CA LEU A 44 1.61 9.73 -3.41
C LEU A 44 1.52 9.64 -4.94
N TYR A 45 0.39 10.02 -5.52
CA TYR A 45 0.17 10.02 -6.98
C TYR A 45 1.26 10.80 -7.72
N ARG A 46 1.65 11.98 -7.23
CA ARG A 46 2.73 12.77 -7.82
C ARG A 46 4.09 12.10 -7.65
N GLN A 47 4.42 11.62 -6.45
CA GLN A 47 5.72 11.01 -6.16
C GLN A 47 5.96 9.73 -6.97
N VAL A 48 4.97 8.83 -7.06
CA VAL A 48 5.14 7.55 -7.77
C VAL A 48 5.25 7.74 -9.28
N ASN A 49 4.44 8.64 -9.86
CA ASN A 49 4.52 8.90 -11.30
C ASN A 49 5.75 9.75 -11.69
N ALA A 50 6.32 10.51 -10.75
CA ALA A 50 7.60 11.18 -10.94
C ALA A 50 8.81 10.26 -10.72
N GLY A 51 8.61 9.01 -10.28
CA GLY A 51 9.71 8.10 -9.90
C GLY A 51 10.49 8.56 -8.66
N GLN A 52 9.88 9.40 -7.82
CA GLN A 52 10.51 10.01 -6.64
C GLN A 52 10.04 9.38 -5.32
N TYR A 53 9.08 8.44 -5.38
CA TYR A 53 8.63 7.73 -4.20
C TYR A 53 9.75 6.85 -3.63
N ARG A 54 9.98 6.94 -2.32
CA ARG A 54 10.97 6.15 -1.61
C ARG A 54 10.28 5.36 -0.50
N PHE A 55 10.55 4.06 -0.44
CA PHE A 55 10.05 3.21 0.62
C PHE A 55 10.66 3.62 1.96
N SER A 56 9.83 3.62 3.00
CA SER A 56 10.31 3.82 4.36
C SER A 56 10.90 2.52 4.92
N PRO A 57 11.73 2.59 5.98
CA PRO A 57 12.13 1.40 6.71
C PRO A 57 10.92 0.61 7.20
N LEU A 58 11.04 -0.72 7.18
CA LEU A 58 10.03 -1.60 7.76
C LEU A 58 9.88 -1.34 9.27
N GLN A 59 8.64 -1.36 9.74
CA GLN A 59 8.31 -1.17 11.15
C GLN A 59 8.33 -2.52 11.88
N LEU A 60 8.96 -2.56 13.05
CA LEU A 60 8.91 -3.71 13.94
C LEU A 60 7.77 -3.51 14.93
N ILE A 61 6.78 -4.39 14.88
CA ILE A 61 5.63 -4.38 15.78
C ILE A 61 5.77 -5.55 16.76
N PRO A 62 5.75 -5.30 18.08
CA PRO A 62 5.81 -6.36 19.07
C PRO A 62 4.57 -7.26 18.97
N THR A 63 4.79 -8.56 19.11
CA THR A 63 3.74 -9.58 19.14
C THR A 63 3.53 -10.04 20.58
N ARG A 64 2.35 -10.57 20.89
CA ARG A 64 2.01 -11.09 22.23
C ARG A 64 2.97 -12.19 22.71
N ASP A 65 3.54 -12.96 21.78
CA ASP A 65 4.45 -14.08 22.07
C ASP A 65 5.92 -13.66 22.25
N ASN A 66 6.18 -12.42 22.67
CA ASN A 66 7.52 -11.84 22.84
C ASN A 66 8.39 -11.83 21.56
N GLY A 67 7.75 -11.92 20.39
CA GLY A 67 8.38 -11.80 19.08
C GLY A 67 8.12 -10.45 18.43
N HIS A 68 8.71 -10.22 17.25
CA HIS A 68 8.45 -9.04 16.43
C HIS A 68 7.91 -9.45 15.06
N ARG A 69 6.93 -8.69 14.58
CA ARG A 69 6.46 -8.75 13.19
C ARG A 69 7.02 -7.56 12.43
N VAL A 70 7.43 -7.82 11.21
CA VAL A 70 7.93 -6.80 10.30
C VAL A 70 6.77 -6.34 9.42
N LEU A 71 6.47 -5.05 9.41
CA LEU A 71 5.35 -4.48 8.69
C LEU A 71 5.77 -3.30 7.83
N TRP A 72 5.25 -3.23 6.60
CA TRP A 72 5.32 -2.02 5.79
C TRP A 72 4.44 -0.91 6.38
N SER A 73 4.91 0.32 6.31
CA SER A 73 4.05 1.48 6.56
C SER A 73 2.79 1.41 5.68
N SER A 74 1.69 2.01 6.12
CA SER A 74 0.44 2.05 5.35
C SER A 74 0.63 2.65 3.94
N PRO A 75 1.36 3.77 3.75
CA PRO A 75 1.68 4.27 2.41
C PRO A 75 2.47 3.27 1.56
N ASP A 76 3.48 2.61 2.12
CA ASP A 76 4.31 1.64 1.39
C ASP A 76 3.51 0.41 0.97
N ALA A 77 2.73 -0.14 1.89
CA ALA A 77 1.84 -1.27 1.62
C ALA A 77 0.82 -0.93 0.53
N LEU A 78 0.31 0.30 0.49
CA LEU A 78 -0.59 0.78 -0.55
C LEU A 78 0.08 0.82 -1.92
N ILE A 79 1.29 1.37 -2.00
CA ILE A 79 2.04 1.44 -3.27
C ILE A 79 2.41 0.04 -3.75
N LEU A 80 2.84 -0.85 -2.85
CA LEU A 80 3.09 -2.27 -3.19
C LEU A 80 1.84 -2.94 -3.74
N LYS A 81 0.67 -2.72 -3.12
CA LYS A 81 -0.60 -3.26 -3.61
C LYS A 81 -0.97 -2.74 -5.01
N CYS A 82 -0.70 -1.46 -5.28
CA CYS A 82 -0.88 -0.88 -6.61
C CYS A 82 0.05 -1.54 -7.64
N LEU A 83 1.34 -1.69 -7.29
CA LEU A 83 2.34 -2.35 -8.15
C LEU A 83 1.94 -3.79 -8.45
N THR A 84 1.54 -4.56 -7.43
CA THR A 84 1.04 -5.92 -7.62
C THR A 84 -0.10 -5.94 -8.61
N ARG A 85 -1.09 -5.05 -8.50
CA ARG A 85 -2.23 -5.02 -9.42
C ARG A 85 -1.81 -4.72 -10.86
N ILE A 86 -0.91 -3.76 -11.07
CA ILE A 86 -0.37 -3.44 -12.40
C ILE A 86 0.37 -4.64 -12.99
N LEU A 87 1.19 -5.31 -12.16
CA LEU A 87 1.97 -6.46 -12.59
C LEU A 87 1.09 -7.70 -12.85
N THR A 88 0.02 -7.91 -12.09
CA THR A 88 -0.90 -9.04 -12.31
C THR A 88 -1.47 -9.06 -13.73
N ASP A 89 -1.79 -7.89 -14.29
CA ASP A 89 -2.35 -7.79 -15.64
C ASP A 89 -1.28 -8.03 -16.74
N MET A 90 0.01 -7.95 -16.37
CA MET A 90 1.15 -8.07 -17.29
C MET A 90 1.88 -9.41 -17.19
N LEU A 91 1.79 -10.07 -16.03
CA LEU A 91 2.49 -11.33 -15.77
C LEU A 91 1.66 -12.51 -16.28
N PRO A 92 2.27 -13.41 -17.07
CA PRO A 92 1.57 -14.61 -17.52
C PRO A 92 1.28 -15.52 -16.32
N VAL A 93 0.03 -15.94 -16.18
CA VAL A 93 -0.36 -16.95 -15.20
C VAL A 93 -0.06 -18.32 -15.81
N HIS A 94 0.60 -19.19 -15.07
CA HIS A 94 0.88 -20.54 -15.55
C HIS A 94 -0.45 -21.30 -15.74
N PRO A 95 -0.69 -21.94 -16.91
CA PRO A 95 -2.00 -22.46 -17.30
C PRO A 95 -2.57 -23.57 -16.39
N LEU A 96 -1.75 -24.18 -15.53
CA LEU A 96 -2.20 -25.17 -14.54
C LEU A 96 -2.84 -24.57 -13.27
N TYR A 97 -2.85 -23.24 -13.13
CA TYR A 97 -3.45 -22.53 -11.98
C TYR A 97 -4.67 -21.69 -12.40
N CYS A 98 -5.23 -21.94 -13.59
CA CYS A 98 -6.49 -21.38 -14.08
C CYS A 98 -7.67 -22.33 -13.85
#